data_AF-A0A8C9TTF3-F1
#
_entry.id   AF-A0A8C9TTF3-F1
#
_cell.length_a   1.000
_cell.length_b   1.000
_cell.length_c   1.000
_cell.angle_alpha   90.00
_cell.angle_beta   90.00
_cell.angle_gamma   90.00
#
_symmetry.space_group_name_H-M   'P 1'
#
loop_
_entity.id
_entity.type
_entity.pdbx_description
1 polymer ?
#
loop_
_entity_poly.entity_id
_entity_poly.type
_entity_poly.pdbx_seq_one_letter_code
_entity_poly.pdbx_strand_id
1 'polypeptide(L)'
;MPSFSEMPTAYYDILQVSPSATHAQIKTAYYKQSFMYHPDRNAGSEEATLRFSEISEAYMVLGNRSLKKKYDRGILSQQCKENKS
;
A
#
# COMPACT_ATOMS: atom_id res chain seq x y z
N MET A 1 26.54 2.30 -2.69
CA MET A 1 25.32 2.31 -1.87
C MET A 1 24.22 1.73 -2.73
N PRO A 2 23.70 0.53 -2.45
CA PRO A 2 22.76 -0.12 -3.37
C PRO A 2 21.37 0.52 -3.22
N SER A 3 20.89 1.17 -4.28
CA SER A 3 19.47 1.52 -4.47
C SER A 3 18.68 0.23 -4.68
N PHE A 4 18.07 -0.30 -3.62
CA PHE A 4 17.21 -1.49 -3.64
C PHE A 4 15.77 -1.12 -4.02
N SER A 5 15.56 -0.50 -5.18
CA SER A 5 14.25 0.01 -5.63
C SER A 5 13.62 -0.78 -6.76
N GLU A 6 13.88 -2.09 -6.88
CA GLU A 6 13.30 -2.91 -7.96
C GLU A 6 12.52 -4.14 -7.43
N MET A 7 11.22 -3.92 -7.19
CA MET A 7 10.08 -4.87 -7.05
C MET A 7 9.99 -5.79 -5.80
N PRO A 8 8.80 -6.26 -5.35
CA PRO A 8 7.41 -5.81 -5.49
C PRO A 8 6.84 -5.37 -4.11
N THR A 9 7.54 -4.51 -3.37
CA THR A 9 7.06 -3.99 -2.06
C THR A 9 6.26 -2.70 -2.20
N ALA A 10 5.50 -2.54 -3.29
CA ALA A 10 4.77 -1.30 -3.58
C ALA A 10 3.97 -0.83 -2.36
N TYR A 11 3.20 -1.70 -1.72
CA TYR A 11 2.37 -1.34 -0.57
C TYR A 11 3.14 -0.88 0.67
N TYR A 12 4.28 -1.51 0.97
CA TYR A 12 5.11 -1.12 2.10
C TYR A 12 5.82 0.21 1.86
N ASP A 13 6.27 0.44 0.63
CA ASP A 13 6.93 1.67 0.21
C ASP A 13 5.95 2.86 0.18
N ILE A 14 4.73 2.64 -0.33
CA ILE A 14 3.64 3.62 -0.34
C ILE A 14 3.32 4.11 1.08
N LEU A 15 3.20 3.19 2.05
CA LEU A 15 2.95 3.52 3.45
C LEU A 15 4.21 4.04 4.17
N GLN A 16 5.38 4.02 3.51
CA GLN A 16 6.70 4.28 4.11
C GLN A 16 6.94 3.48 5.39
N VAL A 17 6.61 2.20 5.36
CA VAL A 17 6.77 1.28 6.49
C VAL A 17 7.64 0.09 6.10
N SER A 18 8.42 -0.42 7.04
CA SER A 18 9.22 -1.62 6.80
C SER A 18 8.32 -2.85 6.57
N PRO A 19 8.78 -3.87 5.81
CA PRO A 19 8.05 -5.13 5.65
C PRO A 19 7.78 -5.85 6.98
N SER A 20 8.67 -5.67 7.96
CA SER A 20 8.51 -6.14 9.35
C SER A 20 7.62 -5.26 10.21
N ALA A 21 6.99 -4.22 9.66
CA ALA A 21 6.09 -3.35 10.41
C ALA A 21 4.88 -4.11 10.95
N THR A 22 4.54 -3.79 12.20
CA THR A 22 3.36 -4.33 12.87
C THR A 22 2.09 -3.63 12.37
N HIS A 23 0.94 -4.27 12.57
CA HIS A 23 -0.35 -3.69 12.20
C HIS A 23 -0.56 -2.28 12.79
N ALA A 24 -0.13 -2.08 14.03
CA ALA A 24 -0.19 -0.77 14.69
C ALA A 24 0.60 0.30 13.90
N GLN A 25 1.81 -0.03 13.44
CA GLN A 25 2.65 0.90 12.66
C GLN A 25 2.03 1.21 11.30
N ILE A 26 1.50 0.21 10.60
CA ILE A 26 0.80 0.38 9.31
C ILE A 26 -0.40 1.32 9.49
N LYS A 27 -1.20 1.10 10.54
CA LYS A 27 -2.34 1.95 10.88
C LYS A 27 -1.90 3.38 11.16
N THR A 28 -0.89 3.59 12.00
CA THR A 28 -0.36 4.94 12.29
C THR A 28 0.19 5.64 11.05
N ALA A 29 0.91 4.92 10.18
CA ALA A 29 1.44 5.45 8.93
C ALA A 29 0.33 5.86 7.96
N TYR A 30 -0.71 5.03 7.81
CA TYR A 30 -1.91 5.35 7.05
C TYR A 30 -2.54 6.66 7.51
N TYR A 31 -2.80 6.83 8.81
CA TYR A 31 -3.38 8.08 9.32
C TYR A 31 -2.50 9.31 9.05
N LYS A 32 -1.18 9.19 9.21
CA LYS A 32 -0.24 10.27 8.91
C LYS A 32 -0.27 10.66 7.43
N GLN A 33 -0.21 9.66 6.56
CA GLN A 33 -0.23 9.82 5.11
C GLN A 33 -1.56 10.39 4.61
N SER A 34 -2.70 9.87 5.09
CA SER A 34 -4.03 10.41 4.76
C SER A 34 -4.21 11.87 5.19
N PHE A 35 -3.59 12.29 6.30
CA PHE A 35 -3.61 13.68 6.73
C PHE A 35 -2.72 14.57 5.85
N MET A 36 -1.57 14.08 5.41
CA MET A 36 -0.66 14.79 4.50
C MET A 36 -1.24 14.95 3.10
N TYR A 37 -1.81 13.89 2.55
CA TYR A 37 -2.37 13.83 1.19
C TYR A 37 -3.89 14.06 1.17
N HIS A 38 -4.44 14.71 2.20
CA HIS A 38 -5.89 14.90 2.30
C HIS A 38 -6.43 15.70 1.09
N PRO A 39 -7.51 15.23 0.43
CA PRO A 39 -8.02 15.85 -0.79
C PRO A 39 -8.58 17.26 -0.55
N ASP A 40 -9.00 17.58 0.68
CA ASP A 40 -9.45 18.94 1.05
C ASP A 40 -8.33 19.98 1.02
N ARG A 41 -7.10 19.59 1.40
CA ARG A 41 -5.93 20.49 1.44
C ARG A 41 -5.17 20.51 0.11
N ASN A 42 -5.26 19.42 -0.65
CA ASN A 42 -4.61 19.24 -1.95
C ASN A 42 -5.66 19.17 -3.07
N ALA A 43 -6.75 19.93 -2.94
CA ALA A 43 -7.82 19.99 -3.92
C ALA A 43 -7.26 20.47 -5.26
N GLY A 44 -7.04 19.53 -6.19
CA GLY A 44 -6.49 19.80 -7.53
C GLY A 44 -5.13 19.18 -7.84
N SER A 45 -4.51 18.45 -6.91
CA SER A 45 -3.30 17.66 -7.22
C SER A 45 -3.68 16.21 -7.53
N GLU A 46 -3.62 15.84 -8.81
CA GLU A 46 -3.79 14.45 -9.27
C GLU A 46 -2.82 13.49 -8.56
N GLU A 47 -1.60 13.96 -8.26
CA GLU A 47 -0.61 13.22 -7.49
C GLU A 47 -1.09 12.90 -6.06
N ALA A 48 -1.78 13.82 -5.38
CA ALA A 48 -2.30 13.57 -4.04
C ALA A 48 -3.44 12.54 -4.06
N THR A 49 -4.32 12.60 -5.06
CA THR A 49 -5.39 11.62 -5.26
C THR A 49 -4.84 10.23 -5.60
N LEU A 50 -3.82 10.16 -6.47
CA LEU A 50 -3.12 8.91 -6.80
C LEU A 50 -2.47 8.32 -5.56
N ARG A 51 -1.67 9.10 -4.83
CA ARG A 51 -1.02 8.67 -3.58
C ARG A 51 -2.05 8.20 -2.56
N PHE A 52 -3.13 8.94 -2.34
CA PHE A 52 -4.17 8.56 -1.39
C PHE A 52 -4.84 7.22 -1.74
N SER A 53 -5.08 6.98 -3.04
CA SER A 53 -5.63 5.71 -3.53
C SER A 53 -4.66 4.56 -3.27
N GLU A 54 -3.38 4.76 -3.59
CA GLU A 54 -2.30 3.80 -3.30
C GLU A 54 -2.18 3.48 -1.80
N ILE A 55 -2.21 4.51 -0.94
CA ILE A 55 -2.12 4.38 0.53
C ILE A 55 -3.29 3.55 1.07
N SER A 56 -4.49 3.78 0.55
CA SER A 56 -5.72 3.08 0.93
C SER A 56 -5.68 1.61 0.52
N GLU A 57 -5.21 1.32 -0.70
CA GLU A 57 -5.07 -0.05 -1.19
C GLU A 57 -4.01 -0.81 -0.38
N ALA A 58 -2.87 -0.18 -0.13
CA ALA A 58 -1.80 -0.73 0.70
C ALA A 58 -2.28 -1.09 2.11
N TYR A 59 -3.03 -0.18 2.75
CA TYR A 59 -3.60 -0.43 4.07
C TYR A 59 -4.65 -1.55 4.05
N MET A 60 -5.43 -1.68 2.98
CA MET A 60 -6.43 -2.75 2.87
C MET A 60 -5.77 -4.14 2.89
N VAL A 61 -4.68 -4.31 2.13
CA VAL A 61 -3.93 -5.59 2.05
C VAL A 61 -3.09 -5.84 3.30
N LEU A 62 -2.33 -4.85 3.75
CA LEU A 62 -1.37 -4.99 4.86
C LEU A 62 -2.02 -4.85 6.24
N GLY A 63 -3.12 -4.10 6.32
CA GLY A 63 -3.91 -3.93 7.53
C GLY A 63 -4.58 -5.24 7.91
N ASN A 64 -5.20 -5.98 7.01
CA ASN A 64 -5.83 -7.21 7.46
C ASN A 64 -4.81 -8.34 7.64
N ARG A 65 -4.66 -8.87 8.86
CA ARG A 65 -3.71 -9.96 9.17
C ARG A 65 -3.94 -11.21 8.29
N SER A 66 -5.20 -11.44 7.89
CA SER A 66 -5.59 -12.50 6.97
C SER A 66 -5.20 -12.20 5.52
N LEU A 67 -5.36 -10.95 5.06
CA LEU A 67 -4.94 -10.52 3.71
C LEU A 67 -3.42 -10.48 3.59
N LYS A 68 -2.71 -9.92 4.60
CA LYS A 68 -1.24 -9.94 4.69
C LYS A 68 -0.70 -11.37 4.61
N LYS A 69 -1.29 -12.33 5.34
CA LYS A 69 -0.91 -13.75 5.24
C LYS A 69 -1.16 -14.34 3.84
N LYS A 70 -2.25 -13.99 3.18
CA LYS A 70 -2.55 -14.45 1.81
C LYS A 70 -1.57 -13.86 0.80
N TYR A 71 -1.23 -12.59 0.95
CA TYR A 71 -0.26 -11.88 0.13
C TYR A 71 1.15 -12.47 0.31
N ASP A 72 1.59 -12.63 1.55
CA ASP A 72 2.89 -13.24 1.90
C ASP A 72 3.02 -14.70 1.42
N ARG A 73 1.91 -15.45 1.45
CA ARG A 73 1.85 -16.83 0.95
C ARG A 73 1.73 -16.93 -0.58
N GLY A 74 1.68 -15.82 -1.32
CA GLY A 74 1.48 -15.82 -2.78
C GLY A 74 0.09 -16.30 -3.23
N ILE A 75 -0.85 -16.48 -2.30
CA ILE A 75 -2.26 -16.82 -2.59
C ILE A 75 -2.97 -15.61 -3.21
N LEU A 76 -2.48 -14.40 -2.90
CA LEU A 76 -2.89 -13.15 -3.54
C LEU A 76 -2.03 -12.86 -4.79
N SER A 77 -1.64 -13.89 -5.54
CA SER A 77 -0.94 -13.72 -6.81
C SER A 77 -1.94 -13.35 -7.90
N GLN A 78 -2.31 -12.06 -7.90
CA GLN A 78 -3.12 -11.39 -8.92
C GLN A 78 -4.55 -11.98 -9.04
N GLN A 79 -5.53 -11.14 -9.37
CA GLN A 79 -6.58 -11.66 -10.23
C GLN A 79 -5.84 -12.32 -11.40
N CYS A 80 -5.98 -13.64 -11.55
CA CYS A 80 -5.58 -14.32 -12.76
C CYS A 80 -6.40 -13.66 -13.88
N LYS A 81 -5.86 -12.62 -14.50
CA LYS A 81 -6.30 -12.10 -15.80
C LYS A 81 -5.89 -13.15 -16.82
N GLU A 82 -6.51 -14.32 -16.77
CA GLU A 82 -6.42 -15.33 -17.81
C GLU A 82 -7.61 -16.27 -17.68
N ASN A 83 -8.77 -15.83 -18.17
CA ASN A 83 -9.83 -16.72 -18.65
C ASN A 83 -10.57 -15.97 -19.76
N LYS A 84 -9.87 -15.73 -20.88
CA LYS A 84 -10.51 -15.44 -22.16
C LYS A 84 -9.61 -15.92 -23.29
N SER A 85 -9.72 -17.19 -23.63
CA SER A 85 -9.53 -17.69 -24.99
C SER A 85 -10.40 -18.91 -25.21
#